data_AF-A0A4S2FAR5-F1
#
_entry.id   AF-A0A4S2FAR5-F1
#
_cell.length_a   1.000
_cell.length_b   1.000
_cell.length_c   1.000
_cell.angle_alpha   90.00
_cell.angle_beta   90.00
_cell.angle_gamma   90.00
#
_symmetry.space_group_name_H-M   'P 1'
#
loop_
_entity.id
_entity.type
_entity.pdbx_description
1 polymer ?
#
loop_
_entity_poly.entity_id
_entity_poly.type
_entity_poly.pdbx_seq_one_letter_code
_entity_poly.pdbx_strand_id
1 'polypeptide(L)'
;MRYNFRQAILYYAIRYKGDWNQIAEALDKKEDYQILECPFAFVTIGEAEYPTCFLALECPPWILFYEGDLSLLREKIVAVIGARQCSEKGKENAVRITQCLKEKYTIVSGLAKGIDSVAHWNALDRKTIGIIGCGLDRVYPKENAPLYAKMRSGHLIVTEYPPGTPPYAKNFPWRNRLIAAACHCVVVVEATLKSGTMLTVNECLALDREVYCVPTDFQESLYRGCNYLIANGAHILTGLDDVGAI
;
A
#
# COMPACT_ATOMS: atom_id res chain seq x y z
N MET A 1 36.79 -9.60 -4.29
CA MET A 1 35.54 -9.19 -4.97
C MET A 1 34.87 -8.14 -4.09
N ARG A 2 34.48 -6.97 -4.63
CA ARG A 2 33.86 -5.89 -3.84
C ARG A 2 32.52 -6.38 -3.30
N TYR A 3 32.21 -6.13 -2.03
CA TYR A 3 30.93 -6.52 -1.42
C TYR A 3 29.76 -5.94 -2.24
N ASN A 4 28.92 -6.80 -2.80
CA ASN A 4 27.77 -6.41 -3.62
C ASN A 4 26.54 -6.33 -2.72
N PHE A 5 26.30 -5.14 -2.17
CA PHE A 5 25.23 -4.86 -1.22
C PHE A 5 23.85 -5.23 -1.75
N ARG A 6 23.56 -4.94 -3.02
CA ARG A 6 22.31 -5.29 -3.70
C ARG A 6 22.06 -6.80 -3.68
N GLN A 7 23.08 -7.59 -4.04
CA GLN A 7 22.97 -9.06 -4.07
C GLN A 7 22.92 -9.66 -2.66
N ALA A 8 23.65 -9.09 -1.69
CA ALA A 8 23.58 -9.53 -0.31
C ALA A 8 22.17 -9.34 0.28
N ILE A 9 21.57 -8.15 0.10
CA ILE A 9 20.18 -7.89 0.53
C ILE A 9 19.21 -8.86 -0.12
N LEU A 10 19.30 -9.07 -1.45
CA LEU A 10 18.43 -10.03 -2.14
C LEU A 10 18.57 -11.44 -1.53
N TYR A 11 19.80 -11.89 -1.32
CA TYR A 11 20.09 -13.20 -0.76
C TYR A 11 19.51 -13.36 0.64
N TYR A 12 19.77 -12.41 1.55
CA TYR A 12 19.23 -12.45 2.90
C TYR A 12 17.70 -12.35 2.91
N ALA A 13 17.11 -11.49 2.08
CA ALA A 13 15.66 -11.37 1.98
C ALA A 13 15.00 -12.69 1.60
N ILE A 14 15.54 -13.41 0.61
CA ILE A 14 15.05 -14.73 0.21
C ILE A 14 15.31 -15.76 1.30
N ARG A 15 16.54 -15.84 1.82
CA ARG A 15 16.96 -16.81 2.85
C ARG A 15 16.11 -16.71 4.11
N TYR A 16 15.88 -15.50 4.60
CA TYR A 16 15.15 -15.22 5.83
C TYR A 16 13.67 -14.91 5.59
N LYS A 17 13.16 -15.12 4.37
CA LYS A 17 11.74 -14.97 4.01
C LYS A 17 11.17 -13.59 4.35
N GLY A 18 11.98 -12.54 4.18
CA GLY A 18 11.62 -11.17 4.51
C GLY A 18 11.57 -10.86 6.01
N ASP A 19 12.16 -11.71 6.87
CA ASP A 19 12.32 -11.41 8.29
C ASP A 19 13.38 -10.33 8.49
N TRP A 20 12.89 -9.15 8.87
CA TRP A 20 13.68 -7.96 9.07
C TRP A 20 14.79 -8.11 10.11
N ASN A 21 14.52 -8.75 11.25
CA ASN A 21 15.53 -8.84 12.31
C ASN A 21 16.70 -9.72 11.85
N GLN A 22 16.38 -10.82 11.16
CA GLN A 22 17.40 -11.74 10.64
C GLN A 22 18.21 -11.13 9.50
N ILE A 23 17.58 -10.35 8.61
CA ILE A 23 18.32 -9.66 7.53
C ILE A 23 19.21 -8.56 8.11
N ALA A 24 18.78 -7.81 9.14
CA ALA A 24 19.63 -6.83 9.84
C ALA A 24 20.87 -7.51 10.44
N GLU A 25 20.64 -8.59 11.17
CA GLU A 25 21.71 -9.35 11.83
C GLU A 25 22.70 -9.91 10.80
N ALA A 26 22.21 -10.41 9.67
CA ALA A 26 23.04 -10.92 8.58
C ALA A 26 23.88 -9.84 7.91
N LEU A 27 23.32 -8.64 7.73
CA LEU A 27 24.02 -7.47 7.20
C LEU A 27 25.12 -6.99 8.16
N ASP A 28 24.82 -6.90 9.46
CA ASP A 28 25.77 -6.47 10.49
C ASP A 28 26.95 -7.43 10.61
N LYS A 29 26.67 -8.74 10.62
CA LYS A 29 27.69 -9.79 10.66
C LYS A 29 28.40 -10.00 9.31
N LYS A 30 27.92 -9.39 8.23
CA LYS A 30 28.38 -9.61 6.85
C LYS A 30 28.43 -11.09 6.51
N GLU A 31 27.35 -11.81 6.78
CA GLU A 31 27.24 -13.24 6.49
C GLU A 31 27.55 -13.53 5.02
N ASP A 32 28.09 -14.71 4.73
CA ASP A 32 28.33 -15.11 3.35
C ASP A 32 27.01 -15.13 2.55
N TYR A 33 27.05 -14.61 1.33
CA TYR A 33 25.91 -14.58 0.43
C TYR A 33 26.30 -15.13 -0.96
N GLN A 34 25.30 -15.61 -1.68
CA GLN A 34 25.45 -16.06 -3.06
C GLN A 34 24.71 -15.10 -3.99
N ILE A 35 25.22 -14.95 -5.21
CA ILE A 35 24.49 -14.21 -6.25
C ILE A 35 23.26 -15.04 -6.62
N LEU A 36 22.09 -14.41 -6.57
CA LEU A 36 20.82 -15.05 -6.91
C LEU A 36 20.22 -14.40 -8.15
N GLU A 37 19.60 -15.23 -8.98
CA GLU A 37 18.66 -14.76 -9.99
C GLU A 37 17.29 -14.57 -9.34
N CYS A 38 16.67 -13.42 -9.57
CA CYS A 38 15.31 -13.12 -9.14
C CYS A 38 14.39 -13.06 -10.37
N PRO A 39 13.27 -13.80 -10.39
CA PRO A 39 12.35 -13.78 -11.53
C PRO A 39 11.54 -12.47 -11.62
N PHE A 40 11.60 -11.61 -10.60
CA PHE A 40 10.91 -10.33 -10.56
C PHE A 40 11.91 -9.18 -10.52
N ALA A 41 11.49 -8.02 -11.02
CA ALA A 41 12.26 -6.80 -10.83
C ALA A 41 12.31 -6.45 -9.33
N PHE A 42 13.45 -5.94 -8.90
CA PHE A 42 13.64 -5.52 -7.53
C PHE A 42 14.58 -4.32 -7.44
N VAL A 43 14.42 -3.55 -6.37
CA VAL A 43 15.29 -2.44 -6.00
C VAL A 43 15.61 -2.53 -4.52
N THR A 44 16.83 -2.20 -4.15
CA THR A 44 17.35 -2.22 -2.79
C THR A 44 17.61 -0.82 -2.28
N ILE A 45 17.55 -0.66 -0.96
CA ILE A 45 17.85 0.60 -0.30
C ILE A 45 19.28 1.05 -0.66
N GLY A 46 19.45 2.34 -0.98
CA GLY A 46 20.73 2.91 -1.41
C GLY A 46 20.93 2.96 -2.93
N GLU A 47 20.01 2.39 -3.71
CA GLU A 47 19.99 2.57 -5.17
C GLU A 47 19.25 3.85 -5.57
N ALA A 48 19.65 4.47 -6.68
CA ALA A 48 19.08 5.73 -7.15
C ALA A 48 17.60 5.60 -7.57
N GLU A 49 17.19 4.40 -7.95
CA GLU A 49 15.83 4.04 -8.33
C GLU A 49 14.92 3.83 -7.11
N TYR A 50 15.48 3.62 -5.91
CA TYR A 50 14.73 3.31 -4.71
C TYR A 50 13.74 4.44 -4.36
N PRO A 51 12.44 4.14 -4.13
CA PRO A 51 11.45 5.18 -3.84
C PRO A 51 11.74 5.88 -2.51
N THR A 52 12.05 7.18 -2.58
CA THR A 52 12.42 7.98 -1.40
C THR A 52 11.29 8.15 -0.40
N CYS A 53 10.02 8.03 -0.84
CA CYS A 53 8.85 8.07 0.04
C CYS A 53 8.94 7.04 1.18
N PHE A 54 9.55 5.89 0.93
CA PHE A 54 9.70 4.84 1.94
C PHE A 54 10.83 5.11 2.93
N LEU A 55 11.75 6.03 2.65
CA LEU A 55 12.82 6.42 3.59
C LEU A 55 12.29 7.24 4.77
N ALA A 56 11.06 7.75 4.69
CA ALA A 56 10.38 8.43 5.79
C ALA A 56 9.91 7.48 6.89
N LEU A 57 9.87 6.17 6.61
CA LEU A 57 9.45 5.15 7.57
C LEU A 57 10.55 4.91 8.60
N GLU A 58 10.15 4.59 9.83
CA GLU A 58 11.07 4.15 10.89
C GLU A 58 11.85 2.88 10.46
N CYS A 59 11.17 1.97 9.76
CA CYS A 59 11.75 0.74 9.22
C CYS A 59 11.64 0.71 7.68
N PRO A 60 12.47 1.43 6.91
CA PRO A 60 12.34 1.58 5.46
C PRO A 60 12.75 0.31 4.69
N PRO A 61 11.89 -0.31 3.85
CA PRO A 61 12.16 -1.62 3.25
C PRO A 61 13.52 -1.73 2.58
N TRP A 62 14.36 -2.65 3.03
CA TRP A 62 15.69 -2.82 2.42
C TRP A 62 15.62 -3.30 0.97
N ILE A 63 14.53 -3.97 0.60
CA ILE A 63 14.26 -4.44 -0.75
C ILE A 63 12.78 -4.31 -1.07
N LEU A 64 12.51 -3.95 -2.31
CA LEU A 64 11.17 -3.97 -2.89
C LEU A 64 11.22 -4.82 -4.15
N PHE A 65 10.29 -5.76 -4.25
CA PHE A 65 10.00 -6.49 -5.47
C PHE A 65 8.81 -5.83 -6.13
N TYR A 66 8.84 -5.68 -7.46
CA TYR A 66 7.74 -5.05 -8.17
C TYR A 66 7.50 -5.63 -9.57
N GLU A 67 6.27 -5.42 -10.05
CA GLU A 67 5.87 -5.59 -11.44
C GLU A 67 5.25 -4.28 -11.94
N GLY A 68 5.66 -3.85 -13.13
CA GLY A 68 5.17 -2.63 -13.76
C GLY A 68 6.08 -1.42 -13.53
N ASP A 69 5.50 -0.22 -13.48
CA ASP A 69 6.25 1.04 -13.52
C ASP A 69 6.54 1.59 -12.12
N LEU A 70 7.78 1.40 -11.66
CA LEU A 70 8.23 1.89 -10.35
C LEU A 70 8.22 3.42 -10.25
N SER A 71 8.31 4.14 -11.38
CA SER A 71 8.35 5.60 -11.39
C SER A 71 7.06 6.23 -10.87
N LEU A 72 5.94 5.49 -10.88
CA LEU A 72 4.66 5.92 -10.32
C LEU A 72 4.77 6.29 -8.82
N LEU A 73 5.72 5.72 -8.08
CA LEU A 73 5.97 6.07 -6.67
C LEU A 73 6.60 7.46 -6.48
N ARG A 74 6.93 8.18 -7.57
CA ARG A 74 7.44 9.56 -7.55
C ARG A 74 6.37 10.58 -7.93
N GLU A 75 5.17 10.14 -8.30
CA GLU A 75 4.06 11.01 -8.67
C GLU A 75 3.31 11.56 -7.46
N LYS A 76 2.34 12.43 -7.70
CA LYS A 76 1.35 12.80 -6.68
C LYS A 76 0.43 11.61 -6.43
N ILE A 77 0.44 11.10 -5.21
CA ILE A 77 -0.27 9.87 -4.84
C ILE A 77 -1.27 10.15 -3.72
N VAL A 78 -2.48 9.62 -3.86
CA VAL A 78 -3.51 9.58 -2.82
C VAL A 78 -3.88 8.14 -2.50
N ALA A 79 -3.98 7.82 -1.21
CA ALA A 79 -4.45 6.52 -0.77
C ALA A 79 -5.98 6.53 -0.68
N VAL A 80 -6.65 5.56 -1.30
CA VAL A 80 -8.10 5.34 -1.11
C VAL A 80 -8.28 3.97 -0.46
N ILE A 81 -8.73 3.96 0.79
CA ILE A 81 -8.77 2.76 1.62
C ILE A 81 -10.11 2.63 2.35
N GLY A 82 -10.42 1.41 2.79
CA GLY A 82 -11.57 1.20 3.65
C GLY A 82 -11.88 -0.25 3.95
N ALA A 83 -13.15 -0.50 4.29
CA ALA A 83 -13.59 -1.79 4.78
C ALA A 83 -13.56 -2.87 3.70
N ARG A 84 -13.12 -4.08 4.10
CA ARG A 84 -13.10 -5.27 3.23
C ARG A 84 -14.50 -5.79 2.93
N GLN A 85 -15.38 -5.73 3.94
CA GLN A 85 -16.81 -5.87 3.80
C GLN A 85 -17.33 -4.44 3.88
N CYS A 86 -17.72 -3.86 2.75
CA CYS A 86 -18.21 -2.49 2.64
C CYS A 86 -19.69 -2.50 2.23
N SER A 87 -20.42 -1.44 2.60
CA SER A 87 -21.80 -1.25 2.17
C SER A 87 -21.88 -0.91 0.66
N GLU A 88 -23.05 -1.05 0.05
CA GLU A 88 -23.25 -0.61 -1.34
C GLU A 88 -23.00 0.91 -1.47
N LYS A 89 -23.47 1.71 -0.51
CA LYS A 89 -23.20 3.16 -0.44
C LYS A 89 -21.69 3.45 -0.32
N GLY A 90 -20.96 2.66 0.46
CA GLY A 90 -19.51 2.73 0.57
C GLY A 90 -18.81 2.45 -0.76
N LYS A 91 -19.27 1.44 -1.51
CA LYS A 91 -18.75 1.17 -2.87
C LYS A 91 -19.05 2.32 -3.83
N GLU A 92 -20.27 2.84 -3.84
CA GLU A 92 -20.66 3.98 -4.68
C GLU A 92 -19.81 5.22 -4.36
N ASN A 93 -19.58 5.50 -3.08
CA ASN A 93 -18.72 6.59 -2.65
C ASN A 93 -17.27 6.35 -3.11
N ALA A 94 -16.72 5.14 -2.93
CA ALA A 94 -15.38 4.81 -3.41
C ALA A 94 -15.23 4.99 -4.93
N VAL A 95 -16.24 4.62 -5.72
CA VAL A 95 -16.28 4.88 -7.17
C VAL A 95 -16.16 6.38 -7.45
N ARG A 96 -17.08 7.19 -6.88
CA ARG A 96 -17.15 8.63 -7.14
C ARG A 96 -15.89 9.37 -6.69
N ILE A 97 -15.41 9.06 -5.48
CA ILE A 97 -14.17 9.62 -4.93
C ILE A 97 -12.99 9.29 -5.82
N THR A 98 -12.85 8.02 -6.22
CA THR A 98 -11.73 7.61 -7.06
C THR A 98 -11.78 8.24 -8.44
N GLN A 99 -12.96 8.33 -9.05
CA GLN A 99 -13.14 8.99 -10.35
C GLN A 99 -12.78 10.48 -10.31
N CYS A 100 -13.04 11.15 -9.19
CA CYS A 100 -12.64 12.54 -8.99
C CYS A 100 -11.12 12.69 -8.82
N LEU A 101 -10.52 11.84 -7.97
CA LEU A 101 -9.11 11.98 -7.58
C LEU A 101 -8.13 11.50 -8.66
N LYS A 102 -8.49 10.48 -9.46
CA LYS A 102 -7.58 9.86 -10.44
C LYS A 102 -7.11 10.82 -11.55
N GLU A 103 -7.80 11.95 -11.74
CA GLU A 103 -7.42 12.97 -12.73
C GLU A 103 -6.24 13.82 -12.25
N LYS A 104 -5.97 13.85 -10.93
CA LYS A 104 -4.89 14.64 -10.31
C LYS A 104 -3.83 13.78 -9.64
N TYR A 105 -4.20 12.57 -9.24
CA TYR A 105 -3.41 11.69 -8.40
C TYR A 105 -3.32 10.28 -8.96
N THR A 106 -2.18 9.63 -8.74
CA THR A 106 -2.08 8.18 -8.81
C THR A 106 -2.71 7.56 -7.57
N ILE A 107 -3.61 6.59 -7.77
CA ILE A 107 -4.35 5.96 -6.67
C ILE A 107 -3.53 4.83 -6.08
N VAL A 108 -3.20 4.87 -4.79
CA VAL A 108 -2.56 3.75 -4.08
C VAL A 108 -3.54 3.05 -3.15
N SER A 109 -3.50 1.72 -3.11
CA SER A 109 -4.25 0.93 -2.14
C SER A 109 -3.65 -0.47 -1.96
N GLY A 110 -4.29 -1.28 -1.11
CA GLY A 110 -3.73 -2.54 -0.63
C GLY A 110 -4.13 -3.79 -1.42
N LEU A 111 -4.84 -3.65 -2.55
CA LEU A 111 -5.42 -4.75 -3.33
C LEU A 111 -6.31 -5.71 -2.51
N ALA A 112 -6.81 -5.27 -1.35
CA ALA A 112 -7.72 -6.05 -0.52
C ALA A 112 -9.14 -6.07 -1.13
N LYS A 113 -10.02 -6.90 -0.57
CA LYS A 113 -11.45 -6.86 -0.90
C LYS A 113 -12.07 -5.50 -0.58
N GLY A 114 -13.24 -5.23 -1.13
CA GLY A 114 -14.06 -4.08 -0.76
C GLY A 114 -13.51 -2.78 -1.35
N ILE A 115 -13.36 -1.75 -0.52
CA ILE A 115 -13.01 -0.40 -0.95
C ILE A 115 -11.71 -0.37 -1.77
N ASP A 116 -10.66 -1.07 -1.33
CA ASP A 116 -9.39 -1.14 -2.05
C ASP A 116 -9.56 -1.63 -3.51
N SER A 117 -10.25 -2.76 -3.71
CA SER A 117 -10.56 -3.27 -5.06
C SER A 117 -11.36 -2.27 -5.88
N VAL A 118 -12.37 -1.63 -5.28
CA VAL A 118 -13.23 -0.67 -5.98
C VAL A 118 -12.42 0.54 -6.44
N ALA A 119 -11.54 1.06 -5.59
CA ALA A 119 -10.65 2.16 -5.95
C ALA A 119 -9.76 1.77 -7.14
N HIS A 120 -9.07 0.63 -7.06
CA HIS A 120 -8.21 0.18 -8.16
C HIS A 120 -8.97 0.00 -9.48
N TRP A 121 -10.13 -0.68 -9.47
CA TRP A 121 -10.94 -0.88 -10.67
C TRP A 121 -11.32 0.44 -11.36
N ASN A 122 -11.60 1.48 -10.58
CA ASN A 122 -12.01 2.79 -11.09
C ASN A 122 -10.83 3.70 -11.46
N ALA A 123 -9.60 3.27 -11.19
CA ALA A 123 -8.37 3.97 -11.54
C ALA A 123 -7.60 3.32 -12.71
N LEU A 124 -8.07 2.19 -13.25
CA LEU A 124 -7.38 1.41 -14.29
C LEU A 124 -7.22 2.15 -15.64
N ASP A 125 -8.06 3.13 -15.94
CA ASP A 125 -7.92 3.98 -17.12
C ASP A 125 -6.90 5.12 -16.93
N ARG A 126 -6.40 5.29 -15.70
CA ARG A 126 -5.32 6.18 -15.30
C ARG A 126 -4.17 5.35 -14.70
N LYS A 127 -3.62 5.76 -13.56
CA LYS A 127 -2.51 5.10 -12.87
C LYS A 127 -2.92 4.69 -11.47
N THR A 128 -2.46 3.51 -11.05
CA THR A 128 -2.73 2.99 -9.72
C THR A 128 -1.59 2.10 -9.22
N ILE A 129 -1.39 2.05 -7.91
CA ILE A 129 -0.32 1.31 -7.25
C ILE A 129 -0.94 0.35 -6.24
N GLY A 130 -0.74 -0.95 -6.44
CA GLY A 130 -1.14 -1.99 -5.51
C GLY A 130 0.05 -2.41 -4.65
N ILE A 131 0.07 -2.03 -3.39
CA ILE A 131 1.09 -2.54 -2.46
C ILE A 131 0.54 -3.84 -1.88
N ILE A 132 1.28 -4.95 -1.83
CA ILE A 132 0.77 -6.28 -1.39
C ILE A 132 1.56 -6.88 -0.20
N GLY A 133 0.91 -7.74 0.58
CA GLY A 133 1.47 -8.38 1.79
C GLY A 133 2.03 -9.79 1.58
N CYS A 134 2.35 -10.15 0.33
CA CYS A 134 2.85 -11.46 -0.08
C CYS A 134 3.82 -11.32 -1.26
N GLY A 135 4.40 -12.43 -1.73
CA GLY A 135 5.22 -12.42 -2.94
C GLY A 135 4.38 -12.10 -4.19
N LEU A 136 5.02 -11.55 -5.24
CA LEU A 136 4.37 -11.19 -6.53
C LEU A 136 3.82 -12.42 -7.30
N ASP A 137 4.35 -13.60 -7.00
CA ASP A 137 3.87 -14.90 -7.48
C ASP A 137 2.55 -15.34 -6.82
N ARG A 138 2.03 -14.57 -5.85
CA ARG A 138 0.79 -14.86 -5.12
C ARG A 138 -0.27 -13.80 -5.40
N VAL A 139 -1.47 -14.27 -5.75
CA VAL A 139 -2.67 -13.44 -5.82
C VAL A 139 -3.48 -13.61 -4.55
N TYR A 140 -3.63 -12.53 -3.79
CA TYR A 140 -4.48 -12.50 -2.61
C TYR A 140 -5.24 -11.17 -2.50
N PRO A 141 -6.57 -11.20 -2.29
CA PRO A 141 -7.44 -12.38 -2.30
C PRO A 141 -7.60 -12.97 -3.72
N LYS A 142 -7.90 -14.27 -3.84
CA LYS A 142 -8.00 -14.96 -5.14
C LYS A 142 -9.02 -14.33 -6.10
N GLU A 143 -10.12 -13.79 -5.57
CA GLU A 143 -11.16 -13.12 -6.37
C GLU A 143 -10.67 -11.84 -7.07
N ASN A 144 -9.59 -11.23 -6.60
CA ASN A 144 -8.98 -10.09 -7.26
C ASN A 144 -8.04 -10.50 -8.40
N ALA A 145 -7.94 -11.79 -8.77
CA ALA A 145 -7.09 -12.24 -9.89
C ALA A 145 -7.31 -11.46 -11.21
N PRO A 146 -8.55 -11.13 -11.63
CA PRO A 146 -8.76 -10.30 -12.82
C PRO A 146 -8.18 -8.89 -12.66
N LEU A 147 -8.28 -8.31 -11.46
CA LEU A 147 -7.72 -6.99 -11.16
C LEU A 147 -6.19 -7.00 -11.21
N TYR A 148 -5.55 -8.00 -10.60
CA TYR A 148 -4.09 -8.19 -10.69
C TYR A 148 -3.64 -8.30 -12.15
N ALA A 149 -4.36 -9.08 -12.98
CA ALA A 149 -4.05 -9.22 -14.39
C ALA A 149 -4.12 -7.89 -15.16
N LYS A 150 -5.11 -7.04 -14.85
CA LYS A 150 -5.23 -5.68 -15.43
C LYS A 150 -4.16 -4.73 -14.91
N MET A 151 -3.82 -4.80 -13.63
CA MET A 151 -2.78 -3.93 -13.05
C MET A 151 -1.39 -4.23 -13.61
N ARG A 152 -1.09 -5.50 -13.91
CA ARG A 152 0.17 -5.88 -14.57
C ARG A 152 0.37 -5.21 -15.94
N SER A 153 -0.69 -4.80 -16.62
CA SER A 153 -0.61 -4.11 -17.91
C SER A 153 -0.57 -2.59 -17.75
N GLY A 154 0.51 -2.04 -17.18
CA GLY A 154 0.79 -0.59 -17.21
C GLY A 154 0.55 0.18 -15.90
N HIS A 155 0.35 -0.52 -14.79
CA HIS A 155 0.29 0.03 -13.43
C HIS A 155 1.49 -0.47 -12.60
N LEU A 156 1.41 -0.42 -11.27
CA LEU A 156 2.46 -0.94 -10.38
C LEU A 156 1.86 -1.87 -9.34
N ILE A 157 2.47 -3.04 -9.17
CA ILE A 157 2.28 -3.90 -8.00
C ILE A 157 3.62 -4.03 -7.29
N VAL A 158 3.68 -3.73 -6.00
CA VAL A 158 4.92 -3.69 -5.23
C VAL A 158 4.78 -4.38 -3.87
N THR A 159 5.85 -5.01 -3.41
CA THR A 159 5.90 -5.74 -2.13
C THR A 159 7.31 -5.71 -1.55
N GLU A 160 7.41 -5.71 -0.23
CA GLU A 160 8.69 -5.94 0.47
C GLU A 160 8.97 -7.44 0.71
N TYR A 161 8.02 -8.31 0.34
CA TYR A 161 8.11 -9.74 0.61
C TYR A 161 8.70 -10.50 -0.58
N PRO A 162 9.67 -11.40 -0.36
CA PRO A 162 10.33 -12.13 -1.44
C PRO A 162 9.37 -13.09 -2.17
N PRO A 163 9.72 -13.49 -3.41
CA PRO A 163 8.98 -14.50 -4.15
C PRO A 163 8.75 -15.77 -3.33
N GLY A 164 7.56 -16.37 -3.47
CA GLY A 164 7.16 -17.55 -2.73
C GLY A 164 6.44 -17.25 -1.41
N THR A 165 6.55 -16.02 -0.88
CA THR A 165 5.96 -15.65 0.43
C THR A 165 4.44 -15.75 0.42
N PRO A 166 3.85 -16.64 1.26
CA PRO A 166 2.39 -16.74 1.38
C PRO A 166 1.74 -15.48 1.99
N PRO A 167 0.42 -15.28 1.78
CA PRO A 167 -0.33 -14.16 2.36
C PRO A 167 -0.59 -14.34 3.87
N TYR A 168 0.46 -14.27 4.68
CA TYR A 168 0.35 -14.39 6.13
C TYR A 168 -0.45 -13.21 6.71
N ALA A 169 -1.39 -13.48 7.60
CA ALA A 169 -2.26 -12.45 8.20
C ALA A 169 -1.46 -11.29 8.84
N LYS A 170 -0.32 -11.60 9.47
CA LYS A 170 0.59 -10.62 10.09
C LYS A 170 1.23 -9.65 9.10
N ASN A 171 1.33 -10.00 7.83
CA ASN A 171 1.98 -9.17 6.82
C ASN A 171 1.09 -7.98 6.42
N PHE A 172 -0.23 -8.11 6.48
CA PHE A 172 -1.14 -7.05 6.01
C PHE A 172 -1.11 -5.80 6.90
N PRO A 173 -1.15 -5.90 8.24
CA PRO A 173 -0.90 -4.75 9.11
C PRO A 173 0.45 -4.10 8.84
N TRP A 174 1.53 -4.89 8.75
CA TRP A 174 2.89 -4.36 8.51
C TRP A 174 3.00 -3.65 7.17
N ARG A 175 2.43 -4.22 6.10
CA ARG A 175 2.44 -3.64 4.76
C ARG A 175 1.76 -2.28 4.70
N ASN A 176 0.77 -2.00 5.57
CA ASN A 176 -0.01 -0.75 5.51
C ASN A 176 0.84 0.51 5.73
N ARG A 177 1.97 0.41 6.45
CA ARG A 177 2.94 1.51 6.58
C ARG A 177 3.48 1.95 5.20
N LEU A 178 3.62 1.04 4.25
CA LEU A 178 4.06 1.36 2.89
C LEU A 178 2.97 2.14 2.14
N ILE A 179 1.69 1.84 2.37
CA ILE A 179 0.59 2.60 1.76
C ILE A 179 0.62 4.04 2.28
N ALA A 180 0.77 4.21 3.60
CA ALA A 180 0.87 5.51 4.25
C ALA A 180 2.08 6.33 3.78
N ALA A 181 3.25 5.68 3.65
CA ALA A 181 4.45 6.33 3.17
C ALA A 181 4.38 6.76 1.70
N ALA A 182 3.73 5.94 0.86
CA ALA A 182 3.61 6.22 -0.57
C ALA A 182 2.66 7.39 -0.89
N CYS A 183 1.67 7.67 -0.04
CA CYS A 183 0.70 8.73 -0.32
C CYS A 183 1.05 10.07 0.33
N HIS A 184 0.47 11.14 -0.22
CA HIS A 184 0.53 12.50 0.34
C HIS A 184 -0.62 12.75 1.32
N CYS A 185 -1.76 12.11 1.08
CA CYS A 185 -2.90 12.08 1.97
C CYS A 185 -3.65 10.75 1.81
N VAL A 186 -4.53 10.45 2.76
CA VAL A 186 -5.35 9.24 2.77
C VAL A 186 -6.83 9.59 2.84
N VAL A 187 -7.62 8.94 1.99
CA VAL A 187 -9.09 9.01 1.99
C VAL A 187 -9.65 7.69 2.50
N VAL A 188 -10.36 7.78 3.62
CA VAL A 188 -11.01 6.65 4.29
C VAL A 188 -12.50 6.68 3.94
N VAL A 189 -12.95 5.68 3.18
CA VAL A 189 -14.34 5.61 2.73
C VAL A 189 -15.24 4.97 3.78
N GLU A 190 -14.84 3.83 4.33
CA GLU A 190 -15.55 3.13 5.41
C GLU A 190 -14.53 2.44 6.31
N ALA A 191 -14.68 2.56 7.63
CA ALA A 191 -13.82 1.88 8.60
C ALA A 191 -14.58 1.49 9.86
N THR A 192 -14.34 0.29 10.38
CA THR A 192 -14.74 -0.06 11.75
C THR A 192 -13.68 0.42 12.73
N LEU A 193 -14.04 0.64 14.01
CA LEU A 193 -13.11 1.10 15.05
C LEU A 193 -11.90 0.17 15.25
N LYS A 194 -12.06 -1.12 14.99
CA LYS A 194 -11.00 -2.13 15.10
C LYS A 194 -10.71 -2.76 13.73
N SER A 195 -10.31 -1.92 12.77
CA SER A 195 -10.00 -2.36 11.41
C SER A 195 -8.54 -2.11 11.05
N GLY A 196 -8.03 -2.86 10.05
CA GLY A 196 -6.69 -2.60 9.49
C GLY A 196 -6.56 -1.21 8.85
N THR A 197 -7.68 -0.60 8.44
CA THR A 197 -7.75 0.78 7.96
C THR A 197 -7.28 1.77 9.02
N MET A 198 -7.65 1.57 10.30
CA MET A 198 -7.20 2.41 11.41
C MET A 198 -5.69 2.34 11.61
N LEU A 199 -5.07 1.16 11.36
CA LEU A 199 -3.61 1.04 11.40
C LEU A 199 -2.96 1.88 10.31
N THR A 200 -3.47 1.84 9.08
CA THR A 200 -2.98 2.70 8.00
C THR A 200 -3.10 4.18 8.34
N VAL A 201 -4.21 4.59 8.96
CA VAL A 201 -4.42 5.97 9.39
C VAL A 201 -3.42 6.39 10.46
N ASN A 202 -3.11 5.52 11.44
CA ASN A 202 -2.09 5.82 12.43
C ASN A 202 -0.70 6.01 11.79
N GLU A 203 -0.34 5.18 10.81
CA GLU A 203 0.90 5.34 10.04
C GLU A 203 0.91 6.65 9.24
N CYS A 204 -0.24 7.05 8.66
CA CYS A 204 -0.39 8.32 7.96
C CYS A 204 -0.16 9.51 8.91
N LEU A 205 -0.77 9.48 10.10
CA LEU A 205 -0.60 10.52 11.11
C LEU A 205 0.85 10.60 11.63
N ALA A 206 1.52 9.46 11.81
CA ALA A 206 2.93 9.42 12.20
C ALA A 206 3.89 10.00 11.13
N LEU A 207 3.44 10.06 9.88
CA LEU A 207 4.15 10.61 8.74
C LEU A 207 3.63 12.00 8.34
N ASP A 208 2.88 12.67 9.21
CA ASP A 208 2.27 13.98 8.99
C ASP A 208 1.45 14.04 7.68
N ARG A 209 0.69 12.97 7.39
CA ARG A 209 -0.22 12.92 6.24
C ARG A 209 -1.62 13.31 6.64
N GLU A 210 -2.23 14.14 5.81
CA GLU A 210 -3.62 14.54 5.97
C GLU A 210 -4.55 13.34 5.80
N VAL A 211 -5.55 13.26 6.68
CA VAL A 211 -6.55 12.19 6.71
C VAL A 211 -7.91 12.79 6.39
N TYR A 212 -8.56 12.25 5.36
CA TYR A 212 -9.89 12.63 4.91
C TYR A 212 -10.84 11.45 5.10
N CYS A 213 -12.05 11.71 5.59
CA CYS A 213 -13.01 10.67 5.92
C CYS A 213 -14.39 11.00 5.37
N VAL A 214 -15.04 9.99 4.78
CA VAL A 214 -16.47 10.07 4.44
C VAL A 214 -17.29 9.87 5.72
N PRO A 215 -18.15 10.83 6.10
CA PRO A 215 -18.97 10.69 7.30
C PRO A 215 -20.00 9.57 7.13
N THR A 216 -20.34 8.93 8.24
CA THR A 216 -21.40 7.93 8.31
C THR A 216 -22.65 8.46 9.00
N ASP A 217 -23.81 7.86 8.70
CA ASP A 217 -25.09 8.22 9.32
C ASP A 217 -25.02 8.11 10.85
N PHE A 218 -25.80 8.93 11.58
CA PHE A 218 -25.76 8.99 13.05
C PHE A 218 -26.04 7.62 13.72
N GLN A 219 -26.91 6.81 13.11
CA GLN A 219 -27.30 5.48 13.59
C GLN A 219 -26.38 4.37 13.07
N GLU A 220 -25.37 4.68 12.25
CA GLU A 220 -24.41 3.69 11.77
C GLU A 220 -23.65 3.08 12.95
N SER A 221 -23.63 1.75 13.01
CA SER A 221 -23.06 1.00 14.14
C SER A 221 -21.76 0.28 13.78
N LEU A 222 -21.59 -0.10 12.51
CA LEU A 222 -20.47 -0.89 12.02
C LEU A 222 -19.29 0.00 11.61
N TYR A 223 -19.54 1.02 10.77
CA TYR A 223 -18.49 1.86 10.19
C TYR A 223 -18.23 3.16 10.97
N ARG A 224 -18.39 3.12 12.30
CA ARG A 224 -18.17 4.27 13.20
C ARG A 224 -16.73 4.80 13.20
N GLY A 225 -15.78 4.11 12.56
CA GLY A 225 -14.39 4.53 12.45
C GLY A 225 -14.24 5.86 11.72
N CYS A 226 -15.00 6.13 10.65
CA CYS A 226 -14.89 7.41 9.94
C CYS A 226 -15.30 8.58 10.83
N ASN A 227 -16.48 8.52 11.47
CA ASN A 227 -16.93 9.57 12.38
C ASN A 227 -16.01 9.72 13.60
N TYR A 228 -15.42 8.61 14.09
CA TYR A 228 -14.41 8.68 15.14
C TYR A 228 -13.17 9.44 14.68
N LEU A 229 -12.65 9.17 13.48
CA LEU A 229 -11.50 9.88 12.92
C LEU A 229 -11.79 11.37 12.73
N ILE A 230 -12.98 11.71 12.21
CA ILE A 230 -13.42 13.11 12.05
C ILE A 230 -13.46 13.82 13.41
N ALA A 231 -14.04 13.18 14.43
CA ALA A 231 -14.08 13.74 15.78
C ALA A 231 -12.68 13.92 16.41
N ASN A 232 -11.66 13.24 15.88
CA ASN A 232 -10.26 13.36 16.31
C ASN A 232 -9.41 14.19 15.33
N GLY A 233 -10.03 14.97 14.45
CA GLY A 233 -9.35 15.97 13.61
C GLY A 233 -9.11 15.58 12.15
N ALA A 234 -9.61 14.43 11.70
CA ALA A 234 -9.62 14.14 10.25
C ALA A 234 -10.58 15.08 9.52
N HIS A 235 -10.21 15.48 8.30
CA HIS A 235 -11.05 16.30 7.42
C HIS A 235 -12.28 15.51 6.99
N ILE A 236 -13.44 16.18 6.99
CA ILE A 236 -14.71 15.58 6.56
C ILE A 236 -14.91 15.78 5.05
N LEU A 237 -15.38 14.74 4.36
CA LEU A 237 -15.76 14.79 2.95
C LEU A 237 -17.29 14.66 2.82
N THR A 238 -17.97 15.78 2.57
CA THR A 238 -19.43 15.83 2.45
C THR A 238 -19.93 15.80 1.01
N GLY A 239 -19.06 16.11 0.04
CA GLY A 239 -19.39 16.08 -1.38
C GLY A 239 -18.16 16.00 -2.29
N LEU A 240 -18.40 15.99 -3.60
CA LEU A 240 -17.31 15.93 -4.60
C LEU A 240 -16.50 17.23 -4.67
N ASP A 241 -17.05 18.37 -4.24
CA ASP A 241 -16.30 19.61 -4.16
C ASP A 241 -15.19 19.51 -3.10
N ASP A 242 -15.47 18.90 -1.94
CA ASP A 242 -14.45 18.62 -0.91
C ASP A 242 -13.38 17.67 -1.44
N VAL A 243 -13.80 16.61 -2.15
CA VAL A 243 -12.87 15.64 -2.77
C VAL A 243 -12.00 16.33 -3.84
N GLY A 244 -12.59 17.22 -4.62
CA GLY A 244 -11.90 17.99 -5.64
C GLY A 244 -10.96 19.06 -5.08
N ALA A 245 -11.13 19.44 -3.82
CA ALA A 245 -10.27 20.39 -3.11
C ALA A 245 -9.03 19.73 -2.48
N ILE A 246 -8.99 18.40 -2.40
CA ILE A 246 -7.77 17.63 -2.10
C ILE A 246 -6.75 17.84 -3.22
#